data_AF-A0A3G6S309-F1
#
_entry.id   AF-A0A3G6S309-F1
#
_cell.length_a   1.000
_cell.length_b   1.000
_cell.length_c   1.000
_cell.angle_alpha   90.00
_cell.angle_beta   90.00
_cell.angle_gamma   90.00
#
_symmetry.space_group_name_H-M   'P 1'
#
loop_
_entity.id
_entity.type
_entity.pdbx_description
1 polymer ?
#
loop_
_entity_poly.entity_id
_entity_poly.type
_entity_poly.pdbx_seq_one_letter_code
_entity_poly.pdbx_strand_id
1 'polypeptide(L)'
;MKIIYFTIIVFFFSCSKPIEDKCFIDKMNTEDVVIQVGDPQSYTLKQILAEKPNYLEITNLTTYRDFKTDRAEFRLPIAEFGEKGETTETSNTVFDEKFSDQFVCFAKQKSENTLYGLGMNGLGYWLLKIENNKPSVYFLGLSPNLYYFNKIQRNLIVEGDYLHIEGSLVKIDNPIDRGGYKNYSVIEDGKLFKIKLKDLIQDSDQDGYNDIFENSFGLNPHEKDTDGDGINDFEDKNPMFRSSDNKFTRLYNQLVSDTFVGAEKLDYEFQVYQTDCEYFHQINPPQKVLFVPEDKKKQTYYTKVADIIEETISPIQKNKKNPNSFYIYKAGAFYKNDYSADYENGKWVLKVVGGYVI
;
A
#
# COMPACT_ATOMS: atom_id res chain seq x y z
N MET A 1 -18.69 46.60 -48.16
CA MET A 1 -19.29 46.20 -46.87
C MET A 1 -18.54 44.98 -46.36
N LYS A 2 -17.76 45.09 -45.27
CA LYS A 2 -17.07 43.95 -44.67
C LYS A 2 -18.01 43.27 -43.67
N ILE A 3 -18.28 41.99 -43.88
CA ILE A 3 -19.06 41.15 -42.97
C ILE A 3 -18.10 40.64 -41.89
N ILE A 4 -18.39 40.96 -40.63
CA ILE A 4 -17.66 40.44 -39.46
C ILE A 4 -18.46 39.23 -38.97
N TYR A 5 -17.85 38.04 -39.02
CA TYR A 5 -18.40 36.84 -38.40
C TYR A 5 -18.08 36.87 -36.91
N PHE A 6 -19.13 36.89 -36.08
CA PHE A 6 -19.03 36.76 -34.63
C PHE A 6 -19.11 35.26 -34.29
N THR A 7 -17.98 34.64 -34.00
CA THR A 7 -17.94 33.26 -33.47
C THR A 7 -18.37 33.29 -32.01
N ILE A 8 -19.55 32.76 -31.73
CA ILE A 8 -20.03 32.53 -30.36
C ILE A 8 -19.30 31.28 -29.83
N ILE A 9 -18.36 31.50 -28.91
CA ILE A 9 -17.73 30.42 -28.14
C ILE A 9 -18.76 29.97 -27.09
N VAL A 10 -19.40 28.83 -27.35
CA VAL A 10 -20.26 28.16 -26.37
C VAL A 10 -19.35 27.42 -25.39
N PHE A 11 -19.16 27.99 -24.20
CA PHE A 11 -18.58 27.29 -23.07
C PHE A 11 -19.57 26.22 -22.59
N PHE A 12 -19.26 24.96 -22.87
CA PHE A 12 -19.90 23.83 -22.18
C PHE A 12 -19.40 23.82 -20.73
N PHE A 13 -20.11 24.48 -19.83
CA PHE A 13 -19.96 24.24 -18.39
C PHE A 13 -20.46 22.82 -18.12
N SER A 14 -19.52 21.88 -18.00
CA SER A 14 -19.78 20.58 -17.40
C SER A 14 -20.23 20.81 -15.95
N CYS A 15 -21.48 20.48 -15.62
CA CYS A 15 -21.98 20.41 -14.24
C CYS A 15 -21.39 19.18 -13.52
N SER A 16 -20.07 19.11 -13.42
CA SER A 16 -19.43 18.33 -12.37
C SER A 16 -19.65 19.09 -11.06
N LYS A 17 -20.22 18.40 -10.06
CA LYS A 17 -20.25 18.88 -8.68
C LYS A 17 -18.86 19.41 -8.26
N PRO A 18 -18.76 20.45 -7.43
CA PRO A 18 -17.48 20.88 -6.85
C PRO A 18 -16.75 19.66 -6.29
N ILE A 19 -15.43 19.59 -6.42
CA ILE A 19 -14.68 18.40 -6.01
C ILE A 19 -14.80 18.17 -4.48
N GLU A 20 -15.01 19.25 -3.71
CA GLU A 20 -15.41 19.22 -2.29
C GLU A 20 -16.67 18.37 -1.98
N ASP A 21 -17.57 18.17 -2.94
CA ASP A 21 -18.81 17.39 -2.74
C ASP A 21 -18.55 15.90 -2.47
N LYS A 22 -17.36 15.38 -2.81
CA LYS A 22 -17.00 13.98 -2.51
C LYS A 22 -16.64 13.76 -1.04
N CYS A 23 -16.26 14.81 -0.33
CA CYS A 23 -15.91 14.72 1.08
C CYS A 23 -17.12 14.67 2.00
N PHE A 24 -18.32 15.03 1.51
CA PHE A 24 -19.52 15.08 2.34
C PHE A 24 -20.65 14.20 1.85
N ILE A 25 -21.32 13.56 2.79
CA ILE A 25 -22.49 12.72 2.55
C ILE A 25 -23.65 13.11 3.45
N ASP A 26 -24.88 12.93 2.97
CA ASP A 26 -26.08 13.25 3.76
C ASP A 26 -26.43 12.16 4.77
N LYS A 27 -26.03 10.92 4.48
CA LYS A 27 -26.25 9.74 5.33
C LYS A 27 -25.25 8.65 4.96
N MET A 28 -24.52 8.16 5.94
CA MET A 28 -23.68 6.97 5.81
C MET A 28 -24.54 5.73 5.65
N ASN A 29 -24.05 4.80 4.85
CA ASN A 29 -24.53 3.43 4.95
C ASN A 29 -23.95 2.83 6.24
N THR A 30 -24.80 2.64 7.25
CA THR A 30 -24.38 2.15 8.58
C THR A 30 -24.55 0.64 8.72
N GLU A 31 -25.05 -0.05 7.69
CA GLU A 31 -25.10 -1.51 7.67
C GLU A 31 -23.66 -2.04 7.55
N ASP A 32 -23.21 -2.70 8.61
CA ASP A 32 -21.95 -3.46 8.74
C ASP A 32 -20.86 -2.99 7.78
N VAL A 33 -20.29 -1.81 8.06
CA VAL A 33 -18.94 -1.46 7.61
C VAL A 33 -17.94 -2.32 8.38
N VAL A 34 -18.11 -3.63 8.30
CA VAL A 34 -16.96 -4.52 8.16
C VAL A 34 -16.23 -3.95 6.96
N ILE A 35 -14.90 -3.85 7.01
CA ILE A 35 -14.15 -3.82 5.75
C ILE A 35 -14.56 -5.12 5.08
N GLN A 36 -15.67 -5.09 4.33
CA GLN A 36 -16.03 -6.11 3.38
C GLN A 36 -14.86 -5.99 2.44
N VAL A 37 -13.87 -6.83 2.68
CA VAL A 37 -12.97 -7.32 1.67
C VAL A 37 -13.91 -7.96 0.67
N GLY A 38 -14.54 -7.12 -0.16
CA GLY A 38 -15.49 -7.57 -1.17
C GLY A 38 -14.74 -8.61 -1.95
N ASP A 39 -15.39 -9.76 -2.19
CA ASP A 39 -14.76 -10.98 -2.71
C ASP A 39 -13.54 -10.61 -3.55
N PRO A 40 -12.31 -10.81 -3.02
CA PRO A 40 -11.12 -10.29 -3.66
C PRO A 40 -11.19 -10.74 -5.10
N GLN A 41 -11.22 -9.77 -6.02
CA GLN A 41 -11.48 -10.05 -7.43
C GLN A 41 -10.43 -11.06 -7.86
N SER A 42 -10.84 -12.32 -7.97
CA SER A 42 -9.89 -13.41 -8.08
C SER A 42 -9.46 -13.49 -9.52
N TYR A 43 -8.21 -13.12 -9.78
CA TYR A 43 -7.67 -13.17 -11.13
C TYR A 43 -7.53 -14.62 -11.57
N THR A 44 -7.99 -14.91 -12.77
CA THR A 44 -7.69 -16.18 -13.44
C THR A 44 -6.24 -16.19 -13.93
N LEU A 45 -5.68 -17.37 -14.17
CA LEU A 45 -4.35 -17.51 -14.79
C LEU A 45 -4.21 -16.63 -16.04
N LYS A 46 -5.23 -16.63 -16.91
CA LYS A 46 -5.22 -15.84 -18.15
C LYS A 46 -5.11 -14.34 -17.87
N GLN A 47 -5.80 -13.84 -16.84
CA GLN A 47 -5.72 -12.43 -16.45
C GLN A 47 -4.37 -12.09 -15.85
N ILE A 48 -3.83 -12.92 -14.96
CA ILE A 48 -2.49 -12.72 -14.37
C ILE A 48 -1.45 -12.60 -15.50
N LEU A 49 -1.44 -13.55 -16.45
CA LEU A 49 -0.47 -13.55 -17.53
C LEU A 49 -0.66 -12.39 -18.53
N ALA A 50 -1.90 -11.90 -18.70
CA ALA A 50 -2.20 -10.79 -19.61
C ALA A 50 -1.91 -9.41 -19.00
N GLU A 51 -2.08 -9.27 -17.68
CA GLU A 51 -2.00 -7.98 -16.98
C GLU A 51 -0.71 -7.81 -16.15
N LYS A 52 0.12 -8.86 -16.03
CA LYS A 52 1.39 -8.80 -15.30
C LYS A 52 2.26 -7.60 -15.76
N PRO A 53 3.13 -7.09 -14.88
CA PRO A 53 4.06 -6.03 -15.25
C PRO A 53 4.95 -6.44 -16.43
N ASN A 54 5.28 -5.48 -17.29
CA ASN A 54 6.09 -5.72 -18.48
C ASN A 54 7.53 -6.15 -18.16
N TYR A 55 8.06 -5.75 -17.00
CA TYR A 55 9.39 -6.13 -16.50
C TYR A 55 9.45 -7.54 -15.91
N LEU A 56 8.29 -8.20 -15.71
CA LEU A 56 8.22 -9.53 -15.13
C LEU A 56 8.18 -10.60 -16.23
N GLU A 57 9.15 -11.51 -16.22
CA GLU A 57 9.10 -12.77 -16.95
C GLU A 57 8.63 -13.90 -16.01
N ILE A 58 7.76 -14.78 -16.50
CA ILE A 58 7.24 -15.94 -15.75
C ILE A 58 7.50 -17.20 -16.58
N THR A 59 8.21 -18.16 -15.99
CA THR A 59 8.51 -19.44 -16.63
C THR A 59 8.15 -20.61 -15.73
N ASN A 60 7.99 -21.80 -16.31
CA ASN A 60 7.69 -23.02 -15.58
C ASN A 60 8.98 -23.74 -15.20
N LEU A 61 9.07 -24.18 -13.95
CA LEU A 61 10.12 -25.05 -13.44
C LEU A 61 9.72 -26.51 -13.61
N THR A 62 10.68 -27.35 -14.02
CA THR A 62 10.49 -28.81 -14.09
C THR A 62 10.72 -29.48 -12.74
N THR A 63 11.50 -28.84 -11.87
CA THR A 63 11.77 -29.31 -10.51
C THR A 63 11.62 -28.12 -9.58
N TYR A 64 10.63 -28.18 -8.70
CA TYR A 64 10.27 -27.06 -7.83
C TYR A 64 9.83 -27.54 -6.45
N ARG A 65 9.80 -26.61 -5.50
CA ARG A 65 9.18 -26.81 -4.19
C ARG A 65 7.74 -26.31 -4.30
N ASP A 66 6.78 -27.19 -4.03
CA ASP A 66 5.37 -26.86 -4.14
C ASP A 66 4.91 -25.95 -2.99
N PHE A 67 3.90 -25.15 -3.25
CA PHE A 67 3.30 -24.19 -2.31
C PHE A 67 2.88 -24.84 -0.99
N LYS A 68 2.28 -26.03 -1.05
CA LYS A 68 1.74 -26.68 0.14
C LYS A 68 2.87 -27.10 1.08
N THR A 69 3.92 -27.69 0.52
CA THR A 69 5.14 -28.04 1.27
C THR A 69 5.80 -26.77 1.82
N ASP A 70 5.96 -25.72 1.00
CA ASP A 70 6.61 -24.48 1.42
C ASP A 70 5.87 -23.80 2.60
N ARG A 71 4.55 -23.67 2.48
CA ARG A 71 3.71 -23.06 3.51
C ARG A 71 3.60 -23.88 4.79
N ALA A 72 3.65 -25.22 4.70
CA ALA A 72 3.54 -26.08 5.88
C ALA A 72 4.77 -25.99 6.80
N GLU A 73 5.96 -25.89 6.21
CA GLU A 73 7.23 -25.80 6.93
C GLU A 73 7.53 -24.37 7.39
N PHE A 74 7.01 -23.36 6.70
CA PHE A 74 7.10 -21.95 7.08
C PHE A 74 5.79 -21.47 7.74
N ARG A 75 5.47 -22.02 8.92
CA ARG A 75 4.54 -21.34 9.84
C ARG A 75 5.35 -20.30 10.61
N LEU A 76 5.19 -19.03 10.25
CA LEU A 76 5.64 -17.96 11.13
C LEU A 76 5.08 -18.24 12.53
N PRO A 77 5.90 -18.22 13.60
CA PRO A 77 5.36 -18.08 14.94
C PRO A 77 4.46 -16.84 14.93
N ILE A 78 3.34 -16.91 15.63
CA ILE A 78 2.43 -15.79 15.86
C ILE A 78 3.25 -14.71 16.57
N ALA A 79 3.92 -13.84 15.81
CA ALA A 79 4.47 -12.62 16.33
C ALA A 79 3.30 -11.64 16.34
N GLU A 80 2.63 -11.60 17.49
CA GLU A 80 1.92 -10.41 17.91
C GLU A 80 2.81 -9.21 17.56
N PHE A 81 2.28 -8.27 16.77
CA PHE A 81 2.88 -6.96 16.57
C PHE A 81 3.22 -6.37 17.96
N GLY A 82 4.45 -6.56 18.43
CA GLY A 82 4.85 -6.11 19.77
C GLY A 82 5.90 -6.94 20.51
N GLU A 83 6.10 -8.22 20.20
CA GLU A 83 7.16 -9.00 20.85
C GLU A 83 8.23 -9.43 19.85
N LYS A 84 9.49 -9.12 20.17
CA LYS A 84 10.69 -9.68 19.52
C LYS A 84 10.60 -11.21 19.60
N GLY A 85 9.99 -11.81 18.59
CA GLY A 85 9.87 -13.25 18.48
C GLY A 85 11.26 -13.86 18.39
N GLU A 86 11.63 -14.64 19.40
CA GLU A 86 12.77 -15.56 19.34
C GLU A 86 12.50 -16.62 18.26
N THR A 87 12.81 -16.30 17.02
CA THR A 87 13.17 -17.34 16.06
C THR A 87 14.48 -17.95 16.54
N THR A 88 14.47 -19.27 16.74
CA THR A 88 15.64 -20.09 17.04
C THR A 88 16.64 -20.07 15.88
N GLU A 89 17.32 -18.95 15.75
CA GLU A 89 18.71 -18.76 15.34
C GLU A 89 19.04 -17.36 15.85
N THR A 90 19.74 -17.29 16.98
CA THR A 90 20.40 -16.08 17.46
C THR A 90 21.46 -15.69 16.43
N SER A 91 21.02 -15.04 15.37
CA SER A 91 21.90 -14.40 14.42
C SER A 91 21.53 -12.92 14.48
N ASN A 92 22.21 -12.17 15.34
CA ASN A 92 22.33 -10.72 15.17
C ASN A 92 23.05 -10.50 13.83
N THR A 93 22.34 -10.64 12.72
CA THR A 93 22.92 -10.46 11.39
C THR A 93 22.86 -9.00 11.04
N VAL A 94 23.85 -8.53 10.28
CA VAL A 94 23.84 -7.20 9.65
C VAL A 94 22.53 -6.95 8.90
N PHE A 95 21.85 -8.01 8.44
CA PHE A 95 20.55 -7.92 7.79
C PHE A 95 19.44 -7.45 8.74
N ASP A 96 19.37 -8.07 9.92
CA ASP A 96 18.32 -7.77 10.88
C ASP A 96 18.55 -6.37 11.46
N GLU A 97 19.80 -6.02 11.80
CA GLU A 97 20.17 -4.66 12.21
C GLU A 97 19.81 -3.55 11.21
N LYS A 98 19.72 -3.88 9.91
CA LYS A 98 19.48 -2.89 8.85
C LYS A 98 18.03 -2.85 8.36
N PHE A 99 17.27 -3.94 8.52
CA PHE A 99 15.96 -4.07 7.88
C PHE A 99 14.84 -4.59 8.78
N SER A 100 15.11 -5.21 9.94
CA SER A 100 14.07 -5.90 10.70
C SER A 100 12.97 -4.99 11.24
N ASP A 101 13.23 -3.68 11.33
CA ASP A 101 12.25 -2.70 11.80
C ASP A 101 11.14 -2.42 10.78
N GLN A 102 11.36 -2.74 9.49
CA GLN A 102 10.43 -2.44 8.39
C GLN A 102 10.14 -3.64 7.49
N PHE A 103 10.85 -4.77 7.65
CA PHE A 103 10.71 -5.89 6.73
C PHE A 103 10.79 -7.23 7.44
N VAL A 104 9.86 -8.12 7.08
CA VAL A 104 9.99 -9.56 7.34
C VAL A 104 10.84 -10.16 6.22
N CYS A 105 12.12 -10.40 6.52
CA CYS A 105 13.03 -11.08 5.59
C CYS A 105 12.82 -12.60 5.66
N PHE A 106 12.59 -13.25 4.52
CA PHE A 106 12.27 -14.68 4.49
C PHE A 106 13.23 -15.53 3.64
N ALA A 107 14.05 -14.92 2.80
CA ALA A 107 15.12 -15.61 2.06
C ALA A 107 16.35 -14.72 2.00
N LYS A 108 17.56 -15.29 2.10
CA LYS A 108 18.83 -14.58 2.09
C LYS A 108 19.83 -15.30 1.17
N GLN A 109 20.67 -14.53 0.48
CA GLN A 109 21.79 -15.02 -0.33
C GLN A 109 23.01 -14.15 -0.07
N LYS A 110 24.19 -14.76 0.06
CA LYS A 110 25.47 -14.05 0.07
C LYS A 110 26.22 -14.32 -1.24
N SER A 111 26.66 -13.26 -1.90
CA SER A 111 27.50 -13.32 -3.10
C SER A 111 28.66 -12.33 -2.96
N GLU A 112 29.89 -12.81 -2.90
CA GLU A 112 31.09 -11.99 -2.67
C GLU A 112 30.94 -11.02 -1.47
N ASN A 113 30.87 -9.71 -1.75
CA ASN A 113 30.73 -8.61 -0.77
C ASN A 113 29.29 -8.09 -0.65
N THR A 114 28.33 -8.78 -1.26
CA THR A 114 26.92 -8.36 -1.32
C THR A 114 26.02 -9.41 -0.68
N LEU A 115 25.16 -8.95 0.22
CA LEU A 115 24.06 -9.73 0.78
C LEU A 115 22.78 -9.30 0.06
N TYR A 116 22.02 -10.29 -0.39
CA TYR A 116 20.68 -10.13 -0.93
C TYR A 116 19.68 -10.81 -0.01
N GLY A 117 18.47 -10.29 0.03
CA GLY A 117 17.35 -10.95 0.67
C GLY A 117 16.03 -10.59 0.03
N LEU A 118 15.06 -11.48 0.18
CA LEU A 118 13.67 -11.21 -0.16
C LEU A 118 12.94 -10.82 1.13
N GLY A 119 12.40 -9.61 1.13
CA GLY A 119 11.64 -9.02 2.22
C GLY A 119 10.17 -8.85 1.87
N MET A 120 9.34 -8.71 2.90
CA MET A 120 7.97 -8.23 2.74
C MET A 120 7.57 -7.29 3.89
N ASN A 121 6.65 -6.39 3.61
CA ASN A 121 5.94 -5.59 4.61
C ASN A 121 4.47 -5.38 4.20
N GLY A 122 3.76 -4.44 4.83
CA GLY A 122 2.35 -4.16 4.55
C GLY A 122 2.07 -3.82 3.08
N LEU A 123 3.06 -3.25 2.36
CA LEU A 123 2.89 -2.88 0.96
C LEU A 123 3.09 -4.04 -0.01
N GLY A 124 3.99 -4.99 0.25
CA GLY A 124 4.30 -6.07 -0.67
C GLY A 124 5.70 -6.64 -0.54
N TYR A 125 6.25 -7.14 -1.66
CA TYR A 125 7.58 -7.75 -1.71
C TYR A 125 8.69 -6.78 -2.13
N TRP A 126 9.86 -7.00 -1.55
CA TRP A 126 11.04 -6.16 -1.71
C TRP A 126 12.29 -6.99 -1.96
N LEU A 127 13.19 -6.48 -2.80
CA LEU A 127 14.59 -6.91 -2.81
C LEU A 127 15.36 -6.04 -1.81
N LEU A 128 15.98 -6.69 -0.84
CA LEU A 128 16.83 -6.08 0.17
C LEU A 128 18.28 -6.39 -0.20
N LYS A 129 19.12 -5.36 -0.30
CA LYS A 129 20.52 -5.48 -0.71
C LYS A 129 21.42 -4.79 0.32
N ILE A 130 22.50 -5.43 0.73
CA ILE A 130 23.60 -4.80 1.47
C ILE A 130 24.87 -5.03 0.69
N GLU A 131 25.46 -3.96 0.18
CA GLU A 131 26.73 -4.01 -0.54
C GLU A 131 27.73 -3.09 0.14
N ASN A 132 28.89 -3.63 0.53
CA ASN A 132 29.91 -2.87 1.27
C ASN A 132 29.34 -2.14 2.50
N ASN A 133 28.45 -2.81 3.25
CA ASN A 133 27.75 -2.28 4.43
C ASN A 133 26.75 -1.13 4.16
N LYS A 134 26.41 -0.88 2.90
CA LYS A 134 25.37 0.09 2.51
C LYS A 134 24.07 -0.65 2.17
N PRO A 135 22.98 -0.40 2.90
CA PRO A 135 21.68 -0.99 2.58
C PRO A 135 21.03 -0.28 1.38
N SER A 136 20.26 -1.03 0.61
CA SER A 136 19.39 -0.53 -0.46
C SER A 136 18.16 -1.43 -0.54
N VAL A 137 17.01 -0.84 -0.87
CA VAL A 137 15.72 -1.52 -0.85
C VAL A 137 14.99 -1.20 -2.15
N TYR A 138 14.42 -2.22 -2.80
CA TYR A 138 13.77 -2.06 -4.10
C TYR A 138 12.42 -2.76 -4.12
N PHE A 139 11.36 -2.02 -4.43
CA PHE A 139 10.02 -2.57 -4.51
C PHE A 139 9.88 -3.44 -5.76
N LEU A 140 9.31 -4.63 -5.60
CA LEU A 140 9.14 -5.56 -6.73
C LEU A 140 7.87 -5.30 -7.54
N GLY A 141 6.87 -4.60 -6.96
CA GLY A 141 5.57 -4.36 -7.61
C GLY A 141 4.80 -5.66 -7.90
N LEU A 142 5.07 -6.72 -7.13
CA LEU A 142 4.40 -8.02 -7.25
C LEU A 142 3.57 -8.28 -6.00
N SER A 143 2.25 -8.35 -6.18
CA SER A 143 1.34 -8.50 -5.05
C SER A 143 1.32 -9.95 -4.53
N PRO A 144 1.39 -10.17 -3.20
CA PRO A 144 1.18 -11.47 -2.57
C PRO A 144 -0.14 -12.15 -2.94
N ASN A 145 -1.13 -11.39 -3.41
CA ASN A 145 -2.44 -11.89 -3.82
C ASN A 145 -2.42 -12.68 -5.12
N LEU A 146 -1.39 -12.47 -5.96
CA LEU A 146 -1.22 -13.11 -7.25
C LEU A 146 0.05 -13.96 -7.31
N TYR A 147 1.11 -13.53 -6.62
CA TYR A 147 2.44 -14.13 -6.69
C TYR A 147 2.85 -14.57 -5.28
N TYR A 148 2.82 -15.87 -5.01
CA TYR A 148 3.39 -16.40 -3.79
C TYR A 148 4.86 -16.70 -4.00
N PHE A 149 5.74 -16.08 -3.21
CA PHE A 149 7.16 -16.43 -3.20
C PHE A 149 7.44 -17.50 -2.18
N ASN A 150 8.08 -18.58 -2.64
CA ASN A 150 8.55 -19.62 -1.75
C ASN A 150 9.52 -19.01 -0.73
N LYS A 151 9.37 -19.41 0.51
CA LYS A 151 10.21 -18.95 1.61
C LYS A 151 11.59 -19.57 1.51
N ILE A 152 11.65 -20.81 1.02
CA ILE A 152 12.89 -21.49 0.69
C ILE A 152 13.11 -21.43 -0.82
N GLN A 153 14.14 -20.71 -1.24
CA GLN A 153 14.61 -20.63 -2.63
C GLN A 153 15.69 -21.70 -2.86
N ARG A 154 15.51 -22.58 -3.86
CA ARG A 154 16.48 -23.66 -4.13
C ARG A 154 17.67 -23.19 -4.97
N ASN A 155 17.45 -22.24 -5.87
CA ASN A 155 18.48 -21.61 -6.67
C ASN A 155 18.86 -20.23 -6.12
N LEU A 156 19.90 -19.63 -6.69
CA LEU A 156 20.32 -18.27 -6.36
C LEU A 156 19.19 -17.28 -6.66
N ILE A 157 18.89 -16.42 -5.69
CA ILE A 157 17.98 -15.28 -5.80
C ILE A 157 18.51 -14.28 -6.82
N VAL A 158 19.82 -14.02 -6.81
CA VAL A 158 20.49 -13.16 -7.80
C VAL A 158 21.52 -13.97 -8.56
N GLU A 159 21.37 -14.02 -9.88
CA GLU A 159 22.27 -14.70 -10.81
C GLU A 159 22.50 -13.82 -12.06
N GLY A 160 23.74 -13.39 -12.26
CA GLY A 160 24.07 -12.43 -13.32
C GLY A 160 23.29 -11.13 -13.16
N ASP A 161 22.62 -10.71 -14.24
CA ASP A 161 21.84 -9.46 -14.29
C ASP A 161 20.38 -9.63 -13.86
N TYR A 162 20.02 -10.77 -13.26
CA TYR A 162 18.62 -11.13 -12.98
C TYR A 162 18.38 -11.45 -11.51
N LEU A 163 17.22 -10.99 -11.05
CA LEU A 163 16.53 -11.48 -9.87
C LEU A 163 15.65 -12.68 -10.27
N HIS A 164 15.84 -13.80 -9.59
CA HIS A 164 15.16 -15.07 -9.76
C HIS A 164 14.38 -15.41 -8.49
N ILE A 165 13.09 -15.68 -8.63
CA ILE A 165 12.22 -16.00 -7.49
C ILE A 165 11.35 -17.20 -7.83
N GLU A 166 11.54 -18.28 -7.09
CA GLU A 166 10.73 -19.49 -7.15
C GLU A 166 9.43 -19.28 -6.36
N GLY A 167 8.32 -19.77 -6.91
CA GLY A 167 7.04 -19.60 -6.27
C GLY A 167 5.85 -20.18 -7.03
N SER A 168 4.68 -19.63 -6.73
CA SER A 168 3.39 -20.06 -7.27
C SER A 168 2.54 -18.88 -7.67
N LEU A 169 1.68 -19.08 -8.66
CA LEU A 169 0.54 -18.19 -8.90
C LEU A 169 -0.61 -18.61 -7.98
N VAL A 170 -1.18 -17.64 -7.27
CA VAL A 170 -2.21 -17.88 -6.26
C VAL A 170 -3.41 -16.97 -6.45
N LYS A 171 -4.49 -17.29 -5.75
CA LYS A 171 -5.65 -16.42 -5.52
C LYS A 171 -6.02 -16.47 -4.04
N ILE A 172 -6.66 -15.42 -3.54
CA ILE A 172 -7.19 -15.41 -2.17
C ILE A 172 -8.48 -16.25 -2.12
N ASP A 173 -8.58 -17.15 -1.15
CA ASP A 173 -9.78 -17.96 -0.90
C ASP A 173 -10.68 -17.37 0.19
N ASN A 174 -10.08 -16.85 1.27
CA ASN A 174 -10.81 -16.14 2.31
C ASN A 174 -9.91 -15.03 2.88
N PRO A 175 -10.33 -13.76 2.76
CA PRO A 175 -9.54 -12.63 3.24
C PRO A 175 -9.48 -12.53 4.77
N ILE A 176 -10.38 -13.20 5.51
CA ILE A 176 -10.46 -13.10 6.97
C ILE A 176 -10.23 -14.48 7.58
N ASP A 177 -8.98 -14.76 7.97
CA ASP A 177 -8.68 -15.76 8.99
C ASP A 177 -8.43 -15.03 10.31
N ARG A 178 -9.00 -15.55 11.41
CA ARG A 178 -8.94 -14.93 12.76
C ARG A 178 -7.52 -14.87 13.35
N GLY A 179 -6.52 -15.35 12.61
CA GLY A 179 -5.10 -15.27 12.97
C GLY A 179 -4.25 -14.34 12.08
N GLY A 180 -4.86 -13.50 11.22
CA GLY A 180 -4.11 -12.57 10.35
C GLY A 180 -3.45 -13.23 9.13
N TYR A 181 -3.76 -14.50 8.84
CA TYR A 181 -3.21 -15.22 7.70
C TYR A 181 -4.16 -15.16 6.51
N LYS A 182 -3.72 -14.56 5.40
CA LYS A 182 -4.41 -14.68 4.11
C LYS A 182 -4.41 -16.14 3.66
N ASN A 183 -5.59 -16.71 3.45
CA ASN A 183 -5.72 -18.05 2.90
C ASN A 183 -5.70 -17.97 1.37
N TYR A 184 -4.80 -18.73 0.76
CA TYR A 184 -4.56 -18.72 -0.67
C TYR A 184 -4.83 -20.10 -1.25
N SER A 185 -5.48 -20.13 -2.41
CA SER A 185 -5.49 -21.28 -3.30
C SER A 185 -4.40 -21.13 -4.36
N VAL A 186 -3.76 -22.23 -4.69
CA VAL A 186 -2.82 -22.31 -5.81
C VAL A 186 -3.61 -22.33 -7.12
N ILE A 187 -3.25 -21.43 -8.03
CA ILE A 187 -3.69 -21.48 -9.44
C ILE A 187 -2.75 -22.40 -10.21
N GLU A 188 -1.45 -22.10 -10.15
CA GLU A 188 -0.40 -22.92 -10.73
C GLU A 188 0.88 -22.83 -9.90
N ASP A 189 1.49 -23.98 -9.66
CA ASP A 189 2.74 -24.10 -8.91
C ASP A 189 3.96 -24.12 -9.85
N GLY A 190 5.16 -24.13 -9.26
CA GLY A 190 6.41 -24.34 -9.97
C GLY A 190 6.74 -23.22 -10.94
N LYS A 191 6.60 -21.97 -10.50
CA LYS A 191 6.95 -20.79 -11.29
C LYS A 191 8.32 -20.26 -10.91
N LEU A 192 9.00 -19.73 -11.92
CA LEU A 192 10.15 -18.86 -11.76
C LEU A 192 9.79 -17.48 -12.28
N PHE A 193 9.76 -16.52 -11.37
CA PHE A 193 9.62 -15.09 -11.65
C PHE A 193 11.00 -14.51 -11.88
N LYS A 194 11.20 -13.84 -13.02
CA LYS A 194 12.48 -13.22 -13.38
C LYS A 194 12.29 -11.74 -13.64
N ILE A 195 13.15 -10.93 -13.03
CA ILE A 195 13.19 -9.48 -13.21
C ILE A 195 14.64 -9.10 -13.50
N LYS A 196 14.88 -8.26 -14.52
CA LYS A 196 16.22 -7.72 -14.76
C LYS A 196 16.56 -6.72 -13.66
N LEU A 197 17.72 -6.88 -13.04
CA LEU A 197 18.15 -6.00 -11.94
C LEU A 197 18.19 -4.54 -12.37
N LYS A 198 18.64 -4.25 -13.59
CA LYS A 198 18.68 -2.87 -14.10
C LYS A 198 17.31 -2.18 -14.13
N ASP A 199 16.24 -2.93 -14.39
CA ASP A 199 14.88 -2.39 -14.48
C ASP A 199 14.29 -2.27 -13.06
N LEU A 200 14.70 -3.16 -12.14
CA LEU A 200 14.28 -3.15 -10.75
C LEU A 200 14.91 -2.01 -9.94
N ILE A 201 16.20 -1.76 -10.11
CA ILE A 201 16.94 -0.76 -9.33
C ILE A 201 16.89 0.65 -9.93
N GLN A 202 16.17 0.82 -11.05
CA GLN A 202 16.02 2.11 -11.69
C GLN A 202 15.27 3.05 -10.76
N ASP A 203 15.88 4.20 -10.50
CA ASP A 203 15.37 5.35 -9.74
C ASP A 203 15.75 6.56 -10.62
N SER A 204 14.80 6.95 -11.45
CA SER A 204 15.04 7.80 -12.60
C SER A 204 15.25 9.26 -12.22
N ASP A 205 14.65 9.74 -11.13
CA ASP A 205 14.89 11.07 -10.61
C ASP A 205 15.90 11.12 -9.46
N GLN A 206 16.23 9.98 -8.82
CA GLN A 206 17.17 9.84 -7.71
C GLN A 206 16.65 10.46 -6.42
N ASP A 207 15.40 10.20 -6.08
CA ASP A 207 14.79 10.55 -4.80
C ASP A 207 14.98 9.48 -3.71
N GLY A 208 15.17 8.21 -4.10
CA GLY A 208 15.34 7.08 -3.20
C GLY A 208 14.29 5.97 -3.33
N TYR A 209 13.15 6.24 -3.98
CA TYR A 209 12.22 5.21 -4.42
C TYR A 209 12.55 4.76 -5.85
N ASN A 210 12.40 3.46 -6.11
CA ASN A 210 12.63 2.96 -7.47
C ASN A 210 11.37 3.18 -8.34
N ASP A 211 11.54 3.34 -9.66
CA ASP A 211 10.45 3.64 -10.60
C ASP A 211 9.26 2.67 -10.46
N ILE A 212 9.51 1.41 -10.08
CA ILE A 212 8.45 0.41 -9.86
C ILE A 212 7.57 0.77 -8.66
N PHE A 213 8.14 1.30 -7.57
CA PHE A 213 7.39 1.80 -6.42
C PHE A 213 6.50 2.97 -6.86
N GLU A 214 7.09 3.97 -7.48
CA GLU A 214 6.39 5.19 -7.84
C GLU A 214 5.25 4.92 -8.83
N ASN A 215 5.51 4.16 -9.89
CA ASN A 215 4.47 3.73 -10.83
C ASN A 215 3.39 2.83 -10.19
N SER A 216 3.76 2.05 -9.17
CA SER A 216 2.81 1.20 -8.43
C SER A 216 1.83 2.02 -7.60
N PHE A 217 2.26 3.16 -7.05
CA PHE A 217 1.45 3.97 -6.13
C PHE A 217 0.97 5.31 -6.70
N GLY A 218 1.40 5.67 -7.92
CA GLY A 218 0.95 6.86 -8.63
C GLY A 218 1.80 8.10 -8.37
N LEU A 219 3.05 7.93 -7.94
CA LEU A 219 4.08 8.99 -7.92
C LEU A 219 4.72 9.17 -9.31
N ASN A 220 5.52 10.21 -9.48
CA ASN A 220 6.15 10.56 -10.75
C ASN A 220 7.64 10.19 -10.78
N PRO A 221 8.05 9.10 -11.47
CA PRO A 221 9.45 8.64 -11.50
C PRO A 221 10.45 9.57 -12.17
N HIS A 222 10.03 10.74 -12.62
CA HIS A 222 10.88 11.73 -13.26
C HIS A 222 10.88 13.07 -12.51
N GLU A 223 10.28 13.11 -11.32
CA GLU A 223 10.11 14.31 -10.53
C GLU A 223 10.17 13.99 -9.04
N LYS A 224 11.29 14.38 -8.45
CA LYS A 224 11.63 14.21 -7.03
C LYS A 224 10.59 14.68 -6.01
N ASP A 225 9.60 15.44 -6.42
CA ASP A 225 8.59 16.14 -5.63
C ASP A 225 7.30 16.08 -6.47
N THR A 226 6.60 14.95 -6.38
CA THR A 226 5.46 14.60 -7.24
C THR A 226 4.34 15.63 -7.17
N ASP A 227 4.09 16.20 -5.98
CA ASP A 227 2.99 17.12 -5.75
C ASP A 227 3.37 18.61 -5.81
N GLY A 228 4.67 18.90 -5.91
CA GLY A 228 5.24 20.23 -6.07
C GLY A 228 5.14 21.09 -4.81
N ASP A 229 5.12 20.49 -3.62
CA ASP A 229 5.06 21.21 -2.36
C ASP A 229 6.44 21.63 -1.80
N GLY A 230 7.51 21.15 -2.42
CA GLY A 230 8.90 21.47 -2.11
C GLY A 230 9.60 20.43 -1.22
N ILE A 231 8.94 19.32 -0.90
CA ILE A 231 9.51 18.19 -0.17
C ILE A 231 9.75 17.04 -1.13
N ASN A 232 10.87 16.34 -0.97
CA ASN A 232 11.17 15.19 -1.81
C ASN A 232 10.27 14.00 -1.43
N ASP A 233 9.78 13.22 -2.40
CA ASP A 233 8.83 12.12 -2.13
C ASP A 233 9.35 11.11 -1.09
N PHE A 234 10.65 10.81 -1.10
CA PHE A 234 11.28 9.93 -0.12
C PHE A 234 11.25 10.49 1.31
N GLU A 235 11.27 11.81 1.47
CA GLU A 235 11.19 12.49 2.78
C GLU A 235 9.75 12.88 3.15
N ASP A 236 8.86 13.01 2.17
CA ASP A 236 7.50 13.46 2.37
C ASP A 236 6.63 12.36 3.01
N LYS A 237 5.81 12.76 3.97
CA LYS A 237 4.80 11.93 4.60
C LYS A 237 3.54 11.83 3.75
N ASN A 238 3.33 12.74 2.81
CA ASN A 238 2.19 12.74 1.90
C ASN A 238 2.59 13.09 0.46
N PRO A 239 3.46 12.27 -0.18
CA PRO A 239 4.10 12.61 -1.46
C PRO A 239 3.14 12.75 -2.64
N MET A 240 1.88 12.34 -2.48
CA MET A 240 0.88 12.39 -3.55
C MET A 240 0.12 13.72 -3.60
N PHE A 241 0.08 14.47 -2.49
CA PHE A 241 -0.82 15.62 -2.35
C PHE A 241 -0.32 16.66 -1.35
N ARG A 242 -0.18 17.88 -1.89
CA ARG A 242 0.23 19.04 -1.11
C ARG A 242 -0.64 19.23 0.13
N SER A 243 0.01 19.24 1.28
CA SER A 243 -0.64 19.47 2.57
C SER A 243 -1.30 20.86 2.64
N SER A 244 -2.47 20.94 3.28
CA SER A 244 -3.15 22.22 3.56
C SER A 244 -3.70 22.29 4.99
N ASP A 245 -3.68 23.48 5.58
CA ASP A 245 -4.18 23.69 6.94
C ASP A 245 -5.56 24.36 6.93
N ASN A 246 -6.60 23.54 6.99
CA ASN A 246 -7.99 23.98 7.12
C ASN A 246 -8.72 23.14 8.17
N LYS A 247 -9.95 23.53 8.53
CA LYS A 247 -10.66 22.82 9.59
C LYS A 247 -10.84 21.34 9.25
N PHE A 248 -11.17 20.95 8.03
CA PHE A 248 -11.43 19.55 7.71
C PHE A 248 -10.16 18.71 7.55
N THR A 249 -9.05 19.26 7.06
CA THR A 249 -7.75 18.55 7.11
C THR A 249 -7.32 18.32 8.56
N ARG A 250 -7.55 19.28 9.47
CA ARG A 250 -7.31 19.06 10.92
C ARG A 250 -8.18 17.96 11.52
N LEU A 251 -9.41 17.76 11.04
CA LEU A 251 -10.27 16.66 11.47
C LEU A 251 -9.65 15.31 11.09
N TYR A 252 -9.25 15.16 9.82
CA TYR A 252 -8.60 13.95 9.34
C TYR A 252 -7.25 13.71 10.03
N ASN A 253 -6.43 14.75 10.23
CA ASN A 253 -5.18 14.67 10.99
C ASN A 253 -5.39 14.07 12.39
N GLN A 254 -6.45 14.47 13.11
CA GLN A 254 -6.77 13.88 14.42
C GLN A 254 -7.09 12.38 14.33
N LEU A 255 -7.72 11.93 13.25
CA LEU A 255 -8.11 10.52 13.06
C LEU A 255 -6.95 9.62 12.62
N VAL A 256 -5.97 10.16 11.89
CA VAL A 256 -4.75 9.42 11.49
C VAL A 256 -3.62 9.50 12.52
N SER A 257 -3.82 10.20 13.64
CA SER A 257 -2.78 10.42 14.66
C SER A 257 -2.57 9.24 15.63
N ASP A 258 -3.33 8.15 15.51
CA ASP A 258 -3.22 6.96 16.38
C ASP A 258 -2.04 6.05 15.99
N THR A 259 -0.86 6.61 15.72
CA THR A 259 0.32 5.86 15.27
C THR A 259 1.21 5.46 16.44
N PHE A 260 1.97 4.38 16.28
CA PHE A 260 2.97 3.99 17.28
C PHE A 260 4.20 4.92 17.25
N VAL A 261 4.92 5.00 18.37
CA VAL A 261 6.13 5.82 18.50
C VAL A 261 7.23 5.27 17.58
N GLY A 262 7.82 6.12 16.73
CA GLY A 262 8.88 5.73 15.81
C GLY A 262 8.42 5.48 14.38
N ALA A 263 7.10 5.45 14.12
CA ALA A 263 6.54 5.33 12.78
C ALA A 263 7.01 6.47 11.85
N GLU A 264 7.35 7.63 12.40
CA GLU A 264 7.87 8.78 11.66
C GLU A 264 9.25 8.57 11.02
N LYS A 265 9.94 7.45 11.34
CA LYS A 265 11.29 7.11 10.87
C LYS A 265 11.31 5.93 9.89
N LEU A 266 10.14 5.43 9.51
CA LEU A 266 10.01 4.24 8.67
C LEU A 266 9.75 4.68 7.22
N ASP A 267 10.81 4.80 6.43
CA ASP A 267 10.74 5.34 5.07
C ASP A 267 9.98 4.44 4.06
N TYR A 268 9.75 3.17 4.40
CA TYR A 268 9.10 2.18 3.53
C TYR A 268 7.79 1.62 4.10
N GLU A 269 7.35 2.12 5.25
CA GLU A 269 6.04 1.79 5.84
C GLU A 269 5.04 2.90 5.55
N PHE A 270 3.90 2.53 4.98
CA PHE A 270 2.86 3.47 4.57
C PHE A 270 1.50 2.99 5.04
N GLN A 271 0.72 3.92 5.58
CA GLN A 271 -0.71 3.72 5.75
C GLN A 271 -1.43 4.07 4.46
N VAL A 272 -2.14 3.10 3.89
CA VAL A 272 -2.85 3.30 2.62
C VAL A 272 -4.34 3.51 2.89
N TYR A 273 -4.89 4.59 2.33
CA TYR A 273 -6.31 4.92 2.43
C TYR A 273 -6.97 4.92 1.06
N GLN A 274 -8.18 4.36 0.95
CA GLN A 274 -8.98 4.48 -0.27
C GLN A 274 -10.00 5.62 -0.11
N THR A 275 -9.80 6.71 -0.84
CA THR A 275 -10.70 7.87 -0.79
C THR A 275 -10.50 8.80 -1.98
N ASP A 276 -11.59 9.41 -2.44
CA ASP A 276 -11.56 10.53 -3.38
C ASP A 276 -11.82 11.89 -2.68
N CYS A 277 -11.71 11.96 -1.35
CA CYS A 277 -11.93 13.20 -0.58
C CYS A 277 -10.66 14.08 -0.52
N GLU A 278 -10.71 15.25 -1.15
CA GLU A 278 -9.60 16.22 -1.19
C GLU A 278 -9.17 16.73 0.20
N TYR A 279 -10.09 16.93 1.14
CA TYR A 279 -9.73 17.32 2.51
C TYR A 279 -8.93 16.22 3.22
N PHE A 280 -9.11 14.96 2.85
CA PHE A 280 -8.32 13.87 3.40
C PHE A 280 -6.99 13.72 2.64
N HIS A 281 -6.98 13.97 1.33
CA HIS A 281 -5.74 14.02 0.56
C HIS A 281 -4.76 15.08 1.05
N GLN A 282 -5.22 16.23 1.53
CA GLN A 282 -4.36 17.35 1.93
C GLN A 282 -3.93 17.33 3.42
N ILE A 283 -3.95 16.16 4.05
CA ILE A 283 -3.51 16.01 5.45
C ILE A 283 -2.00 16.20 5.61
N ASN A 284 -1.59 16.47 6.85
CA ASN A 284 -0.18 16.44 7.27
C ASN A 284 -0.04 15.35 8.35
N PRO A 285 0.16 14.09 7.94
CA PRO A 285 0.10 12.93 8.82
C PRO A 285 1.40 12.76 9.63
N PRO A 286 1.36 12.05 10.78
CA PRO A 286 2.56 11.80 11.57
C PRO A 286 3.48 10.73 10.95
N GLN A 287 2.95 9.84 10.13
CA GLN A 287 3.66 8.78 9.38
C GLN A 287 3.36 8.90 7.88
N LYS A 288 4.08 8.17 7.03
CA LYS A 288 3.86 8.19 5.58
C LYS A 288 2.50 7.60 5.21
N VAL A 289 1.81 8.23 4.27
CA VAL A 289 0.51 7.78 3.74
C VAL A 289 0.51 7.70 2.23
N LEU A 290 -0.33 6.83 1.69
CA LEU A 290 -0.67 6.77 0.27
C LEU A 290 -2.17 6.73 0.10
N PHE A 291 -2.66 7.17 -1.06
CA PHE A 291 -4.07 7.19 -1.38
C PHE A 291 -4.38 6.39 -2.64
N VAL A 292 -5.40 5.55 -2.53
CA VAL A 292 -5.92 4.77 -3.66
C VAL A 292 -7.25 5.38 -4.10
N PRO A 293 -7.45 5.67 -5.39
CA PRO A 293 -8.74 6.15 -5.88
C PRO A 293 -9.89 5.17 -5.60
N GLU A 294 -11.07 5.70 -5.30
CA GLU A 294 -12.28 4.88 -5.13
C GLU A 294 -12.70 4.20 -6.45
N ASP A 295 -12.54 4.91 -7.57
CA ASP A 295 -12.78 4.35 -8.90
C ASP A 295 -11.64 3.41 -9.31
N LYS A 296 -11.93 2.10 -9.32
CA LYS A 296 -11.01 1.06 -9.77
C LYS A 296 -10.40 1.34 -11.15
N LYS A 297 -11.04 2.09 -12.05
CA LYS A 297 -10.44 2.40 -13.37
C LYS A 297 -9.23 3.33 -13.27
N LYS A 298 -9.17 4.16 -12.22
CA LYS A 298 -8.08 5.10 -11.95
C LYS A 298 -6.93 4.50 -11.16
N GLN A 299 -7.13 3.33 -10.58
CA GLN A 299 -6.09 2.61 -9.84
C GLN A 299 -5.03 2.06 -10.79
N THR A 300 -3.78 2.05 -10.31
CA THR A 300 -2.65 1.40 -10.97
C THR A 300 -2.89 -0.10 -11.07
N TYR A 301 -2.10 -0.83 -11.88
CA TYR A 301 -2.16 -2.29 -11.86
C TYR A 301 -1.94 -2.84 -10.44
N TYR A 302 -0.96 -2.31 -9.71
CA TYR A 302 -0.62 -2.80 -8.38
C TYR A 302 -1.75 -2.59 -7.37
N THR A 303 -2.28 -1.37 -7.25
CA THR A 303 -3.33 -1.03 -6.29
C THR A 303 -4.68 -1.72 -6.58
N LYS A 304 -4.92 -2.17 -7.82
CA LYS A 304 -6.09 -3.00 -8.18
C LYS A 304 -6.03 -4.42 -7.62
N VAL A 305 -4.82 -4.98 -7.53
CA VAL A 305 -4.61 -6.40 -7.20
C VAL A 305 -4.09 -6.59 -5.79
N ALA A 306 -3.46 -5.57 -5.22
CA ALA A 306 -2.93 -5.59 -3.88
C ALA A 306 -4.02 -5.32 -2.84
N ASP A 307 -3.93 -6.03 -1.72
CA ASP A 307 -4.80 -5.87 -0.56
C ASP A 307 -3.95 -5.25 0.56
N ILE A 308 -3.85 -3.92 0.50
CA ILE A 308 -2.93 -3.04 1.24
C ILE A 308 -3.66 -1.97 2.06
N ILE A 309 -5.00 -1.97 2.03
CA ILE A 309 -5.83 -1.02 2.77
C ILE A 309 -6.23 -1.69 4.08
N GLU A 310 -5.54 -1.36 5.16
CA GLU A 310 -5.78 -1.95 6.48
C GLU A 310 -6.85 -1.19 7.29
N GLU A 311 -7.06 0.08 6.94
CA GLU A 311 -7.92 0.99 7.66
C GLU A 311 -8.69 1.88 6.67
N THR A 312 -9.92 2.24 7.03
CA THR A 312 -10.75 3.18 6.29
C THR A 312 -11.25 4.27 7.22
N ILE A 313 -11.10 5.51 6.78
CA ILE A 313 -11.79 6.66 7.36
C ILE A 313 -12.81 7.13 6.34
N SER A 314 -14.04 7.32 6.80
CA SER A 314 -15.16 7.65 5.94
C SER A 314 -15.21 9.12 5.49
N PRO A 315 -15.99 9.42 4.44
CA PRO A 315 -16.42 10.79 4.16
C PRO A 315 -17.20 11.39 5.33
N ILE A 316 -17.21 12.71 5.43
CA ILE A 316 -17.86 13.44 6.51
C ILE A 316 -19.38 13.44 6.32
N GLN A 317 -20.12 12.84 7.23
CA GLN A 317 -21.58 12.92 7.23
C GLN A 317 -22.06 14.23 7.86
N LYS A 318 -22.92 14.96 7.13
CA LYS A 318 -23.55 16.20 7.63
C LYS A 318 -24.59 15.89 8.72
N ASN A 319 -24.58 16.65 9.82
CA ASN A 319 -25.65 16.61 10.80
C ASN A 319 -26.79 17.57 10.41
N LYS A 320 -27.96 17.03 10.06
CA LYS A 320 -29.14 17.82 9.66
C LYS A 320 -29.69 18.75 10.75
N LYS A 321 -29.39 18.47 12.03
CA LYS A 321 -29.89 19.25 13.17
C LYS A 321 -28.90 20.33 13.64
N ASN A 322 -27.61 20.14 13.39
CA ASN A 322 -26.57 21.07 13.84
C ASN A 322 -25.49 21.20 12.75
N PRO A 323 -25.41 22.34 12.03
CA PRO A 323 -24.44 22.53 10.94
C PRO A 323 -22.96 22.56 11.39
N ASN A 324 -22.70 22.69 12.69
CA ASN A 324 -21.34 22.67 13.26
C ASN A 324 -20.93 21.30 13.82
N SER A 325 -21.79 20.29 13.64
CA SER A 325 -21.57 18.91 14.09
C SER A 325 -21.61 17.99 12.88
N PHE A 326 -20.75 16.98 12.88
CA PHE A 326 -20.62 16.01 11.80
C PHE A 326 -20.47 14.62 12.37
N TYR A 327 -20.69 13.61 11.54
CA TYR A 327 -20.40 12.22 11.89
C TYR A 327 -19.32 11.67 10.97
N ILE A 328 -18.40 10.93 11.54
CA ILE A 328 -17.30 10.28 10.82
C ILE A 328 -16.99 8.97 11.54
N TYR A 329 -16.63 7.93 10.81
CA TYR A 329 -16.14 6.69 11.40
C TYR A 329 -14.75 6.34 10.88
N LYS A 330 -14.02 5.62 11.72
CA LYS A 330 -12.75 4.95 11.42
C LYS A 330 -12.96 3.46 11.65
N ALA A 331 -12.57 2.63 10.71
CA ALA A 331 -12.75 1.18 10.78
C ALA A 331 -11.49 0.45 10.30
N GLY A 332 -11.14 -0.63 11.01
CA GLY A 332 -10.14 -1.60 10.61
C GLY A 332 -10.77 -2.99 10.46
N ALA A 333 -9.95 -4.02 10.27
CA ALA A 333 -10.42 -5.40 10.08
C ALA A 333 -11.29 -5.92 11.25
N PHE A 334 -10.99 -5.52 12.49
CA PHE A 334 -11.61 -6.04 13.71
C PHE A 334 -12.28 -4.98 14.58
N TYR A 335 -12.32 -3.73 14.14
CA TYR A 335 -12.88 -2.64 14.93
C TYR A 335 -13.54 -1.60 14.05
N LYS A 336 -14.48 -0.86 14.65
CA LYS A 336 -15.06 0.35 14.08
C LYS A 336 -15.36 1.32 15.22
N ASN A 337 -14.97 2.56 15.06
CA ASN A 337 -15.32 3.65 15.96
C ASN A 337 -16.15 4.68 15.20
N ASP A 338 -17.37 4.92 15.66
CA ASP A 338 -18.24 5.99 15.16
C ASP A 338 -18.06 7.24 16.02
N TYR A 339 -17.74 8.37 15.39
CA TYR A 339 -17.50 9.64 16.06
C TYR A 339 -18.57 10.67 15.72
N SER A 340 -18.97 11.43 16.73
CA SER A 340 -19.50 12.79 16.54
C SER A 340 -18.32 13.76 16.58
N ALA A 341 -18.20 14.58 15.54
CA ALA A 341 -17.19 15.63 15.42
C ALA A 341 -17.85 16.99 15.56
N ASP A 342 -17.65 17.66 16.70
CA ASP A 342 -18.20 18.99 16.97
C ASP A 342 -17.09 20.05 16.80
N TYR A 343 -17.34 21.10 16.03
CA TYR A 343 -16.39 22.20 15.88
C TYR A 343 -16.64 23.29 16.93
N GLU A 344 -15.82 23.30 17.98
CA GLU A 344 -15.97 24.17 19.14
C GLU A 344 -14.69 25.02 19.33
N ASN A 345 -14.85 26.33 19.47
CA ASN A 345 -13.73 27.26 19.75
C ASN A 345 -12.52 27.11 18.81
N GLY A 346 -12.77 26.84 17.52
CA GLY A 346 -11.73 26.70 16.50
C GLY A 346 -11.05 25.33 16.45
N LYS A 347 -11.52 24.34 17.21
CA LYS A 347 -10.98 22.98 17.29
C LYS A 347 -12.07 21.93 17.12
N TRP A 348 -11.69 20.76 16.64
CA TRP A 348 -12.57 19.59 16.65
C TRP A 348 -12.55 18.89 17.99
N VAL A 349 -13.74 18.53 18.45
CA VAL A 349 -13.97 17.64 19.59
C VAL A 349 -14.60 16.36 19.06
N LEU A 350 -13.81 15.28 19.08
CA LEU A 350 -14.27 13.95 18.70
C LEU A 350 -14.84 13.22 19.92
N LYS A 351 -16.08 12.74 19.80
CA LYS A 351 -16.75 11.93 20.82
C LYS A 351 -17.14 10.60 20.18
N VAL A 352 -16.68 9.48 20.77
CA VAL A 352 -17.14 8.15 20.36
C VAL A 352 -18.62 8.02 20.71
N VAL A 353 -19.46 7.78 19.71
CA VAL A 353 -20.93 7.66 19.83
C VAL A 353 -21.44 6.26 19.48
N GLY A 354 -20.56 5.39 18.98
CA GLY A 354 -20.88 4.02 18.61
C GLY A 354 -19.64 3.30 18.09
N GLY A 355 -19.82 2.04 17.69
CA GLY A 355 -18.74 1.21 17.19
C GLY A 355 -18.82 -0.23 17.63
N TYR A 356 -17.84 -1.02 17.24
CA TYR A 356 -17.63 -2.39 17.69
C TYR A 356 -16.14 -2.72 17.76
N VAL A 357 -15.81 -3.74 18.55
CA VAL A 357 -14.52 -4.44 18.53
C VAL A 357 -14.87 -5.93 18.55
N ILE A 358 -14.33 -6.70 17.60
CA ILE A 358 -14.65 -8.13 17.38
C ILE A 358 -13.66 -9.02 18.12
#